data_AF-A0A956NYP3-F1
#
_entry.id   AF-A0A956NYP3-F1
#
_cell.length_a   1.000
_cell.length_b   1.000
_cell.length_c   1.000
_cell.angle_alpha   90.00
_cell.angle_beta   90.00
_cell.angle_gamma   90.00
#
_symmetry.space_group_name_H-M   'P 1'
#
loop_
_entity.id
_entity.type
_entity.pdbx_description
1 polymer ?
#
loop_
_entity_poly.entity_id
_entity_poly.type
_entity_poly.pdbx_seq_one_letter_code
_entity_poly.pdbx_strand_id
1 'polypeptide(L)'
;MKIENGYNHYLNAVRQNKDQAQTKGTSPKPTESIKNEESVQVNISDTAKKMAQAKSAGSKDIDIEAIKKAVLDGTYSFSADKIAQGMVNAMNEQGK
;
A
#
# COMPACT_ATOMS: atom_id res chain seq x y z
N MET A 1 -48.93 -13.35 -15.00
CA MET A 1 -47.47 -13.11 -14.83
C MET A 1 -47.02 -13.84 -13.57
N LYS A 2 -46.11 -14.81 -13.68
CA LYS A 2 -45.54 -15.53 -12.54
C LYS A 2 -44.26 -14.82 -12.13
N ILE A 3 -44.23 -14.24 -10.93
CA ILE A 3 -43.02 -13.66 -10.35
C ILE A 3 -42.26 -14.85 -9.74
N GLU A 4 -41.33 -15.43 -10.50
CA GLU A 4 -40.46 -16.48 -9.98
C GLU A 4 -39.50 -15.91 -8.93
N ASN A 5 -39.20 -16.73 -7.93
CA ASN A 5 -38.44 -16.42 -6.71
C ASN A 5 -36.98 -15.99 -7.00
N GLY A 6 -36.80 -14.78 -7.50
CA GLY A 6 -35.49 -14.19 -7.82
C GLY A 6 -34.55 -14.10 -6.62
N TYR A 7 -35.10 -14.11 -5.40
CA TYR A 7 -34.31 -14.16 -4.17
C TYR A 7 -33.47 -15.44 -4.05
N ASN A 8 -34.02 -16.59 -4.42
CA ASN A 8 -33.28 -17.86 -4.42
C ASN A 8 -32.20 -17.87 -5.51
N HIS A 9 -32.48 -17.21 -6.64
CA HIS A 9 -31.52 -17.08 -7.73
C HIS A 9 -30.33 -16.19 -7.35
N TYR A 10 -30.58 -15.11 -6.60
CA TYR A 10 -29.54 -14.25 -6.03
C TYR A 10 -28.68 -15.00 -5.01
N LEU A 11 -29.31 -15.71 -4.06
CA LEU A 11 -28.57 -16.48 -3.05
C LEU A 11 -27.68 -17.56 -3.66
N ASN A 12 -28.14 -18.24 -4.72
CA ASN A 12 -27.35 -19.24 -5.44
C ASN A 12 -26.18 -18.60 -6.21
N ALA A 13 -26.40 -17.45 -6.86
CA ALA A 13 -25.34 -16.72 -7.55
C ALA A 13 -24.24 -16.23 -6.59
N VAL A 14 -24.61 -15.73 -5.41
CA VAL A 14 -23.64 -15.30 -4.40
C VAL A 14 -22.82 -16.48 -3.86
N ARG A 15 -23.45 -17.64 -3.61
CA ARG A 15 -22.75 -18.87 -3.18
C ARG A 15 -21.76 -19.37 -4.23
N GLN A 16 -22.19 -19.49 -5.50
CA GLN A 16 -21.31 -19.92 -6.59
C GLN A 16 -20.12 -18.98 -6.81
N ASN A 17 -20.31 -17.66 -6.70
CA ASN A 17 -19.20 -16.71 -6.82
C ASN A 17 -18.19 -16.81 -5.66
N LYS A 18 -18.65 -17.19 -4.46
CA LYS A 18 -17.78 -17.38 -3.29
C LYS A 18 -16.92 -18.63 -3.44
N ASP A 19 -17.47 -19.72 -3.97
CA ASP A 19 -16.74 -20.98 -4.21
C ASP A 19 -15.75 -20.87 -5.39
N GLN A 20 -16.03 -20.02 -6.38
CA GLN A 20 -15.07 -19.70 -7.46
C GLN A 20 -13.93 -18.77 -7.01
N ALA A 21 -14.14 -17.94 -5.98
CA ALA A 21 -13.09 -17.09 -5.42
C ALA A 21 -12.06 -17.89 -4.59
N GLN A 22 -12.45 -19.03 -4.00
CA GLN A 22 -11.53 -19.88 -3.21
C GLN A 22 -10.78 -20.96 -4.02
N THR A 23 -11.08 -21.12 -5.31
CA THR A 23 -10.39 -22.10 -6.19
C THR A 23 -9.46 -21.48 -7.23
N LYS A 24 -9.28 -20.15 -7.23
CA LYS A 24 -8.03 -19.52 -7.73
C LYS A 24 -6.92 -19.60 -6.67
N GLY A 25 -6.86 -20.74 -5.98
CA GLY A 25 -5.66 -21.20 -5.31
C GLY A 25 -4.67 -21.59 -6.39
N THR A 26 -3.52 -20.93 -6.36
CA THR A 26 -2.31 -21.32 -7.04
C THR A 26 -2.08 -22.82 -6.90
N SER A 27 -2.41 -23.58 -7.94
CA SER A 27 -1.84 -24.91 -8.11
C SER A 27 -0.33 -24.74 -8.22
N PRO A 28 0.49 -25.44 -7.42
CA PRO A 28 1.91 -25.46 -7.67
C PRO A 28 2.11 -26.22 -8.97
N LYS A 29 2.33 -25.47 -10.06
CA LYS A 29 2.92 -26.02 -11.28
C LYS A 29 4.21 -26.74 -10.84
N PRO A 30 4.50 -27.95 -11.36
CA PRO A 30 5.74 -28.64 -11.02
C PRO A 30 6.91 -27.69 -11.25
N THR A 31 7.76 -27.59 -10.23
CA THR A 31 8.95 -26.76 -10.16
C THR A 31 9.86 -27.02 -11.35
N GLU A 32 9.60 -26.37 -12.47
CA GLU A 32 10.64 -26.03 -13.44
C GLU A 32 11.56 -25.08 -12.69
N SER A 33 12.76 -25.58 -12.37
CA SER A 33 13.88 -24.90 -11.75
C SER A 33 13.77 -23.37 -11.89
N ILE A 34 13.41 -22.70 -10.79
CA ILE A 34 13.60 -21.27 -10.64
C ILE A 34 15.10 -21.06 -10.84
N LYS A 35 15.49 -20.68 -12.05
CA LYS A 35 16.82 -20.14 -12.30
C LYS A 35 16.93 -18.99 -11.32
N ASN A 36 17.87 -19.06 -10.39
CA ASN A 36 18.23 -17.95 -9.53
C ASN A 36 18.38 -16.73 -10.46
N GLU A 37 17.42 -15.81 -10.40
CA GLU A 37 17.56 -14.53 -11.06
C GLU A 37 18.71 -13.86 -10.33
N GLU A 38 19.84 -13.82 -11.03
CA GLU A 38 21.05 -13.16 -10.57
C GLU A 38 20.67 -11.72 -10.22
N SER A 39 20.70 -11.39 -8.93
CA SER A 39 20.28 -10.09 -8.43
C SER A 39 21.07 -9.02 -9.18
N VAL A 40 20.38 -8.18 -9.95
CA VAL A 40 21.00 -7.12 -10.73
C VAL A 40 21.66 -6.13 -9.76
N GLN A 41 22.98 -6.21 -9.63
CA GLN A 41 23.75 -5.34 -8.76
C GLN A 41 23.94 -3.99 -9.44
N VAL A 42 23.07 -3.03 -9.10
CA VAL A 42 23.17 -1.65 -9.60
C VAL A 42 24.26 -0.92 -8.80
N ASN A 43 25.37 -0.60 -9.46
CA ASN A 43 26.43 0.23 -8.87
C ASN A 43 26.01 1.71 -8.85
N ILE A 44 25.44 2.14 -7.73
CA ILE A 44 25.12 3.54 -7.48
C ILE A 44 26.41 4.31 -7.16
N SER A 45 26.60 5.46 -7.80
CA SER A 45 27.74 6.36 -7.55
C SER A 45 27.85 6.75 -6.07
N ASP A 46 29.07 6.87 -5.55
CA ASP A 46 29.33 7.22 -4.15
C ASP A 46 28.76 8.59 -3.78
N THR A 47 28.63 9.50 -4.74
CA THR A 47 27.98 10.81 -4.54
C THR A 47 26.48 10.66 -4.31
N ALA A 48 25.82 9.76 -5.05
CA ALA A 48 24.39 9.47 -4.86
C ALA A 48 24.13 8.77 -3.52
N LYS A 49 25.01 7.85 -3.09
CA LYS A 49 24.93 7.23 -1.76
C LYS A 49 25.06 8.25 -0.63
N LYS A 50 26.03 9.16 -0.73
CA LYS A 50 26.24 10.23 0.26
C LYS A 50 25.06 11.21 0.31
N MET A 51 24.48 11.55 -0.85
CA MET A 51 23.31 12.41 -0.93
C MET A 51 22.07 11.77 -0.30
N ALA A 52 21.84 10.47 -0.53
CA ALA A 52 20.75 9.73 0.10
C ALA A 52 20.91 9.67 1.62
N GLN A 53 22.12 9.40 2.12
CA GLN A 53 22.41 9.40 3.56
C GLN A 53 22.21 10.79 4.19
N ALA A 54 22.62 11.86 3.51
CA ALA A 54 22.39 13.23 3.98
C ALA A 54 20.89 13.60 4.02
N LYS A 55 20.07 13.06 3.09
CA LYS A 55 18.62 13.24 3.10
C LYS A 55 17.95 12.50 4.26
N SER A 56 18.46 11.32 4.62
CA SER A 56 17.97 10.55 5.77
C SER A 56 18.38 11.15 7.12
N ALA A 57 19.49 11.89 7.21
CA ALA A 57 19.92 12.55 8.44
C ALA A 57 18.97 13.67 8.93
N GLY A 58 18.02 14.09 8.09
CA GLY A 58 16.98 15.06 8.43
C GLY A 58 15.60 14.47 8.73
N SER A 59 15.39 13.16 8.56
CA SER A 59 14.11 12.55 8.91
C SER A 59 14.02 12.44 10.43
N LYS A 60 13.22 13.32 11.05
CA LYS A 60 12.76 13.12 12.42
C LYS A 60 12.22 11.69 12.51
N ASP A 61 12.64 10.91 13.51
CA ASP A 61 12.00 9.63 13.82
C ASP A 61 10.54 9.92 14.16
N ILE A 62 9.70 9.78 13.14
CA ILE A 62 8.27 9.89 13.28
C ILE A 62 7.81 8.54 13.78
N ASP A 63 7.35 8.49 15.03
CA ASP A 63 6.75 7.29 15.61
C ASP A 63 5.39 7.04 14.97
N ILE A 64 5.40 6.20 13.93
CA ILE A 64 4.20 5.84 13.16
C ILE A 64 3.19 5.10 14.03
N GLU A 65 3.63 4.33 15.03
CA GLU A 65 2.72 3.57 15.90
C GLU A 65 1.97 4.52 16.84
N ALA A 66 2.65 5.50 17.41
CA ALA A 66 2.02 6.54 18.21
C ALA A 66 0.96 7.33 17.42
N ILE A 67 1.25 7.67 16.16
CA ILE A 67 0.29 8.36 15.29
C ILE A 67 -0.92 7.47 15.01
N LYS A 68 -0.70 6.21 14.61
CA LYS A 68 -1.79 5.26 14.35
C LYS A 68 -2.70 5.12 15.56
N LYS A 69 -2.11 4.98 16.75
CA LYS A 69 -2.85 4.90 18.01
C LYS A 69 -3.66 6.16 18.27
N ALA A 70 -3.07 7.36 18.14
CA ALA A 70 -3.80 8.62 18.33
C ALA A 70 -4.96 8.81 17.35
N VAL A 71 -4.83 8.32 16.11
CA VAL A 71 -5.92 8.36 15.11
C VAL A 71 -7.05 7.40 15.49
N LEU A 72 -6.72 6.18 15.93
CA LEU A 72 -7.71 5.20 16.39
C LEU A 72 -8.42 5.65 17.67
N ASP A 73 -7.68 6.25 18.59
CA ASP A 73 -8.19 6.77 19.86
C ASP A 73 -8.96 8.11 19.66
N GLY A 74 -8.96 8.67 18.44
CA GLY A 74 -9.63 9.94 18.11
C GLY A 74 -8.97 11.18 18.73
N THR A 75 -7.79 11.04 19.32
CA THR A 75 -7.04 12.13 19.97
C THR A 75 -6.10 12.86 19.01
N TYR A 76 -5.97 12.38 17.78
CA TYR A 76 -5.18 13.04 16.75
C TYR A 76 -5.86 14.34 16.28
N SER A 77 -5.19 15.48 16.51
CA SER A 77 -5.70 16.80 16.14
C SER A 77 -5.29 17.18 14.72
N PHE A 78 -6.28 17.45 13.88
CA PHE A 78 -6.11 18.05 12.56
C PHE A 78 -6.34 19.56 12.64
N SER A 79 -5.46 20.33 12.01
CA SER A 79 -5.64 21.79 11.84
C SER A 79 -5.46 22.14 10.37
N ALA A 80 -6.41 22.89 9.80
CA ALA A 80 -6.36 23.31 8.40
C ALA A 80 -5.05 24.06 8.07
N ASP A 81 -4.58 24.90 8.99
CA ASP A 81 -3.35 25.68 8.81
C ASP A 81 -2.10 24.80 8.61
N LYS A 82 -1.95 23.73 9.41
CA LYS A 82 -0.84 22.78 9.26
C LYS A 82 -0.90 22.02 7.94
N ILE A 83 -2.09 21.72 7.45
CA ILE A 83 -2.28 21.03 6.16
C ILE A 83 -1.89 21.98 5.02
N ALA A 84 -2.41 23.21 5.03
CA ALA A 84 -2.08 24.21 4.03
C ALA A 84 -0.58 24.51 3.99
N GLN A 85 0.05 24.65 5.15
CA GLN A 85 1.49 24.87 5.25
C GLN A 85 2.30 23.67 4.73
N GLY A 86 1.86 22.44 5.01
CA GLY A 86 2.46 21.23 4.44
C GLY A 86 2.40 21.20 2.91
N MET A 87 1.27 21.60 2.33
CA MET A 87 1.08 21.65 0.87
C MET A 87 2.02 22.68 0.22
N VAL A 88 2.08 23.90 0.77
CA VAL A 88 2.95 24.97 0.25
C VAL A 88 4.42 24.56 0.34
N ASN A 89 4.84 23.95 1.45
CA ASN A 89 6.21 23.48 1.61
C ASN A 89 6.56 22.40 0.57
N ALA A 90 5.68 21.42 0.34
CA ALA A 90 5.89 20.38 -0.67
C ALA A 90 5.97 20.95 -2.10
N MET A 91 5.13 21.95 -2.43
CA MET A 91 5.19 22.65 -3.72
C MET A 91 6.52 23.38 -3.91
N ASN A 92 7.03 24.05 -2.86
CA ASN A 92 8.30 24.77 -2.90
C ASN A 92 9.52 23.83 -2.98
N GLU A 93 9.43 22.63 -2.42
CA GLU A 93 10.48 21.60 -2.53
C GLU A 93 10.53 20.95 -3.91
N GLN A 94 9.39 20.80 -4.59
CA GLN A 94 9.32 20.27 -5.96
C GLN A 94 9.71 21.30 -7.03
N GLY A 95 9.56 22.58 -6.74
CA GLY A 95 9.94 23.68 -7.63
C GLY A 95 11.42 24.08 -7.59
N LYS A 96 12.22 23.46 -6.72
CA LYS A 96 13.69 23.61 -6.66
C LYS A 96 14.38 22.47 -7.39
#